data_AF-A0A349J4Y4-F1
#
_entry.id   AF-A0A349J4Y4-F1
#
_cell.length_a   1.000
_cell.length_b   1.000
_cell.length_c   1.000
_cell.angle_alpha   90.00
_cell.angle_beta   90.00
_cell.angle_gamma   90.00
#
_symmetry.space_group_name_H-M   'P 1'
#
loop_
_entity.id
_entity.type
_entity.pdbx_description
1 polymer ?
#
loop_
_entity_poly.entity_id
_entity_poly.type
_entity_poly.pdbx_seq_one_letter_code
_entity_poly.pdbx_strand_id
1 'polypeptide(L)'
;MRGMVKVVTTRNGRILGASIVGKGAGDLLAPWTMALAQGLPISAMAGVIAPYPTRGEASKRAAGDYYTPTLFGPRTRKIVGLLSLFRR
;
A
#
# COMPACT_ATOMS: atom_id res chain seq x y z
N MET A 1 0.04 23.37 1.14
CA MET A 1 0.20 22.30 2.15
C MET A 1 0.47 20.97 1.44
N ARG A 2 1.41 20.17 1.94
CA ARG A 2 1.67 18.80 1.44
C ARG A 2 0.84 17.82 2.25
N GLY A 3 0.15 16.88 1.59
CA GLY A 3 -0.55 15.78 2.25
C GLY A 3 0.37 14.58 2.46
N MET A 4 0.06 13.73 3.42
CA MET A 4 0.85 12.52 3.71
C MET A 4 -0.04 11.42 4.28
N VAL A 5 0.25 10.18 3.88
CA VAL A 5 -0.26 8.96 4.51
C VAL A 5 0.95 8.17 5.00
N LYS A 6 0.97 7.83 6.29
CA LYS A 6 2.00 6.99 6.90
C LYS A 6 1.33 5.77 7.51
N VAL A 7 1.92 4.60 7.27
CA VAL A 7 1.43 3.33 7.80
C VAL A 7 2.60 2.63 8.48
N VAL A 8 2.33 2.05 9.65
CA VAL A 8 3.30 1.22 10.37
C VAL A 8 2.82 -0.22 10.32
N THR A 9 3.69 -1.11 9.86
CA THR A 9 3.40 -2.54 9.74
C THR A 9 4.50 -3.36 10.42
N THR A 10 4.14 -4.58 10.79
CA THR A 10 5.14 -5.63 11.07
C THR A 10 5.83 -6.07 9.78
N ARG A 11 6.97 -6.77 9.90
CA ARG A 11 7.67 -7.40 8.76
C ARG A 11 6.80 -8.39 7.98
N ASN A 12 5.72 -8.86 8.60
CA ASN A 12 4.81 -9.88 8.11
C ASN A 12 3.60 -9.24 7.41
N GLY A 13 3.49 -7.91 7.41
CA GLY A 13 2.39 -7.17 6.78
C GLY A 13 1.19 -6.92 7.69
N ARG A 14 1.21 -7.29 8.98
CA ARG A 14 0.16 -6.88 9.93
C ARG A 14 0.23 -5.37 10.17
N ILE A 15 -0.90 -4.69 10.04
CA ILE A 15 -1.02 -3.24 10.27
C ILE A 15 -1.01 -2.97 11.79
N LEU A 16 -0.15 -2.04 12.23
CA LEU A 16 -0.06 -1.59 13.63
C LEU A 16 -0.71 -0.22 13.84
N GLY A 17 -0.74 0.61 12.80
CA GLY A 17 -1.36 1.92 12.84
C GLY A 17 -1.20 2.68 11.53
N ALA A 18 -2.01 3.72 11.34
CA ALA A 18 -1.93 4.64 10.22
C ALA A 18 -2.12 6.09 10.69
N SER A 19 -1.52 7.04 9.97
CA SER A 19 -1.67 8.47 10.22
C SER A 19 -1.80 9.20 8.89
N ILE A 20 -2.73 10.16 8.83
CA ILE A 20 -3.01 10.93 7.62
C ILE A 20 -3.01 12.42 7.96
N VAL A 21 -2.30 13.21 7.15
CA VAL A 21 -2.32 14.67 7.20
C VAL A 21 -2.80 15.21 5.87
N GLY A 22 -3.82 16.07 5.89
CA GLY A 22 -4.39 16.71 4.71
C GLY A 22 -5.87 17.02 4.87
N LYS A 23 -6.45 17.71 3.88
CA LYS A 23 -7.89 18.00 3.87
C LYS A 23 -8.70 16.69 3.75
N GLY A 24 -9.66 16.48 4.65
CA GLY A 24 -10.46 15.25 4.72
C GLY A 24 -9.74 14.06 5.36
N ALA A 25 -8.69 14.28 6.17
CA ALA A 25 -7.94 13.19 6.81
C ALA A 25 -8.81 12.29 7.71
N GLY A 26 -9.81 12.86 8.39
CA GLY A 26 -10.76 12.09 9.20
C GLY A 26 -11.53 11.06 8.37
N ASP A 27 -12.07 11.46 7.22
CA ASP A 27 -12.79 10.57 6.32
C ASP A 27 -11.86 9.52 5.69
N LEU A 28 -10.64 9.91 5.37
CA LEU A 28 -9.63 9.02 4.78
C LEU A 28 -9.11 7.96 5.76
N LEU A 29 -9.28 8.15 7.08
CA LEU A 29 -8.88 7.19 8.11
C LEU A 29 -9.87 6.03 8.27
N ALA A 30 -11.14 6.20 7.90
CA ALA A 30 -12.19 5.19 8.07
C ALA A 30 -11.81 3.77 7.54
N PRO A 31 -11.26 3.61 6.31
CA PRO A 31 -10.85 2.29 5.85
C PRO A 31 -9.66 1.71 6.65
N TRP A 32 -8.77 2.56 7.19
CA TRP A 32 -7.65 2.13 8.03
C TRP A 32 -8.12 1.65 9.41
N THR A 33 -9.06 2.36 10.03
CA THR A 33 -9.63 1.95 11.32
C THR A 33 -10.41 0.64 11.18
N MET A 34 -11.13 0.45 10.07
CA MET A 34 -11.79 -0.82 9.76
C MET A 34 -10.78 -1.96 9.58
N ALA A 35 -9.72 -1.73 8.81
CA ALA A 35 -8.67 -2.73 8.59
C ALA A 35 -7.97 -3.13 9.90
N LEU A 36 -7.69 -2.16 10.78
CA LEU A 36 -7.14 -2.42 12.11
C LEU A 36 -8.10 -3.22 12.99
N ALA A 37 -9.38 -2.83 13.04
CA ALA A 37 -10.40 -3.52 13.84
C ALA A 37 -10.60 -4.98 13.40
N GLN A 38 -10.50 -5.24 12.10
CA GLN A 38 -10.63 -6.59 11.52
C GLN A 38 -9.30 -7.35 11.43
N GLY A 39 -8.18 -6.76 11.88
CA GLY A 39 -6.87 -7.39 11.82
C GLY A 39 -6.37 -7.70 10.41
N LEU A 40 -6.80 -6.92 9.40
CA LEU A 40 -6.45 -7.16 8.01
C LEU A 40 -4.95 -6.90 7.74
N PRO A 41 -4.31 -7.69 6.86
CA PRO A 41 -2.95 -7.44 6.41
C PRO A 41 -2.90 -6.25 5.44
N ILE A 42 -1.70 -5.67 5.28
CA ILE A 42 -1.44 -4.57 4.35
C ILE A 42 -1.74 -4.92 2.89
N SER A 43 -1.67 -6.21 2.52
CA SER A 43 -2.09 -6.70 1.20
C SER A 43 -3.56 -6.39 0.90
N ALA A 44 -4.43 -6.46 1.90
CA ALA A 44 -5.85 -6.16 1.73
C ALA A 44 -6.03 -4.69 1.30
N MET A 45 -5.28 -3.78 1.95
CA MET A 45 -5.28 -2.35 1.61
C MET A 45 -4.67 -2.07 0.23
N ALA A 46 -3.58 -2.76 -0.13
CA ALA A 46 -2.95 -2.62 -1.45
C ALA A 46 -3.84 -3.16 -2.59
N GLY A 47 -4.65 -4.18 -2.30
CA GLY A 47 -5.59 -4.80 -3.24
C GLY A 47 -6.87 -4.00 -3.49
N VAL A 48 -7.16 -2.97 -2.67
CA VAL A 48 -8.37 -2.13 -2.85
C VAL A 48 -8.34 -1.46 -4.23
N ILE A 49 -9.48 -1.49 -4.93
CA ILE A 49 -9.69 -0.67 -6.14
C ILE A 49 -10.18 0.70 -5.69
N ALA A 50 -9.24 1.60 -5.42
CA ALA A 50 -9.56 2.98 -5.02
C ALA A 50 -10.17 3.76 -6.19
N PRO A 51 -11.27 4.51 -5.98
CA PRO A 51 -11.83 5.38 -6.99
C PRO A 51 -10.83 6.46 -7.45
N TYR A 52 -10.85 6.77 -8.75
CA TYR A 52 -10.04 7.81 -9.37
C TYR A 52 -10.94 8.89 -10.01
N PRO A 53 -10.63 10.20 -9.90
CA PRO A 53 -9.53 10.80 -9.15
C PRO A 53 -9.94 11.15 -7.70
N THR A 54 -9.31 10.53 -6.69
CA THR A 54 -9.60 10.82 -5.28
C THR A 54 -8.37 10.87 -4.39
N ARG A 55 -8.50 11.51 -3.22
CA ARG A 55 -7.46 11.43 -2.16
C ARG A 55 -7.33 10.02 -1.57
N GLY A 56 -8.36 9.19 -1.69
CA GLY A 56 -8.35 7.80 -1.22
C GLY A 56 -7.29 6.94 -1.91
N GLU A 57 -6.90 7.30 -3.13
CA GLU A 57 -5.79 6.66 -3.84
C GLU A 57 -4.47 6.73 -3.05
N ALA A 58 -4.28 7.76 -2.22
CA ALA A 58 -3.09 7.89 -1.39
C ALA A 58 -2.97 6.72 -0.38
N SER A 59 -4.09 6.23 0.15
CA SER A 59 -4.11 5.06 1.04
C SER A 59 -3.70 3.80 0.29
N LYS A 60 -4.20 3.60 -0.95
CA LYS A 60 -3.78 2.49 -1.80
C LYS A 60 -2.29 2.54 -2.13
N ARG A 61 -1.78 3.71 -2.51
CA ARG A 61 -0.35 3.91 -2.80
C ARG A 61 0.51 3.62 -1.58
N ALA A 62 0.16 4.17 -0.42
CA ALA A 62 0.88 3.93 0.83
C ALA A 62 0.91 2.44 1.24
N ALA A 63 -0.17 1.70 0.99
CA ALA A 63 -0.20 0.25 1.19
C ALA A 63 0.67 -0.50 0.17
N GLY A 64 0.66 -0.07 -1.10
CA GLY A 64 1.50 -0.63 -2.16
C GLY A 64 3.00 -0.43 -1.92
N ASP A 65 3.40 0.70 -1.33
CA ASP A 65 4.79 1.03 -1.04
C ASP A 65 5.49 -0.01 -0.15
N TYR A 66 4.73 -0.73 0.68
CA TYR A 66 5.24 -1.86 1.46
C TYR A 66 5.90 -2.94 0.60
N TYR A 67 5.41 -3.16 -0.63
CA TYR A 67 5.90 -4.20 -1.54
C TYR A 67 7.01 -3.72 -2.48
N THR A 68 7.26 -2.41 -2.58
CA THR A 68 8.28 -1.82 -3.45
C THR A 68 9.66 -2.48 -3.31
N PRO A 69 10.20 -2.73 -2.10
CA PRO A 69 11.51 -3.37 -1.94
C PRO A 69 11.54 -4.80 -2.51
N THR A 70 10.44 -5.53 -2.38
CA THR A 70 10.31 -6.90 -2.87
C THR A 70 10.14 -6.91 -4.39
N LEU A 71 9.29 -6.03 -4.93
CA LEU A 71 8.99 -5.95 -6.36
C LEU A 71 10.21 -5.52 -7.19
N PHE A 72 10.98 -4.55 -6.69
CA PHE A 72 12.14 -4.02 -7.41
C PHE A 72 13.48 -4.59 -6.93
N GLY A 73 13.45 -5.62 -6.09
CA GLY A 73 14.63 -6.30 -5.56
C GLY A 73 15.40 -7.12 -6.60
N PRO A 74 16.67 -7.48 -6.31
CA PRO A 74 17.54 -8.19 -7.26
C PRO A 74 16.99 -9.53 -7.73
N ARG A 75 16.31 -10.27 -6.84
CA ARG A 75 15.71 -11.57 -7.15
C ARG A 75 14.59 -11.45 -8.18
N THR A 76 13.66 -10.52 -7.95
CA THR A 76 12.53 -10.27 -8.84
C THR A 76 13.00 -9.83 -10.22
N ARG A 77 14.01 -8.95 -10.30
CA ARG A 77 14.61 -8.56 -11.59
C ARG A 77 15.23 -9.74 -12.35
N LYS A 78 15.92 -10.66 -11.66
CA LYS A 78 16.47 -11.87 -12.29
C LYS A 78 15.36 -12.76 -12.86
N ILE A 79 14.29 -12.97 -12.11
CA ILE A 79 13.13 -13.76 -12.55
C ILE A 79 12.48 -13.11 -13.78
N VAL A 80 12.20 -11.81 -13.70
CA VAL A 80 11.61 -11.06 -14.84
C VAL A 80 12.55 -11.09 -16.05
N GLY A 81 13.86 -10.97 -15.85
CA GLY A 81 14.85 -11.11 -16.91
C GLY A 81 14.80 -12.48 -17.59
N LEU A 82 14.74 -13.56 -16.80
CA LEU A 82 14.58 -14.92 -17.34
C LEU A 82 13.27 -15.09 -18.10
N LEU A 83 12.16 -14.54 -17.58
CA LEU A 83 10.86 -14.60 -18.25
C LEU A 83 10.83 -13.77 -19.54
N SER A 84 11.53 -12.63 -19.57
CA SER A 84 11.63 -11.80 -20.77
C SER A 84 12.35 -12.49 -21.93
N LEU A 85 13.12 -13.55 -21.65
CA LEU A 85 13.75 -14.40 -22.67
C LEU A 85 12.71 -15.18 -23.51
N PHE A 86 11.55 -15.51 -22.93
CA PHE A 86 10.43 -16.14 -23.63
C PHE A 86 9.59 -15.15 -24.44
N ARG A 87 9.89 -13.84 -24.36
CA ARG A 87 9.28 -12.79 -25.18
C ARG A 87 10.09 -12.60 -26.49
N ARG A 88 10.42 -13.71 -27.13
CA ARG A 88 10.92 -13.83 -28.52
C ARG A 88 9.93 -14.67 -29.30
#